data_AF-A0A0G1WYQ0-F1
#
_entry.id   AF-A0A0G1WYQ0-F1
#
_cell.length_a   1.000
_cell.length_b   1.000
_cell.length_c   1.000
_cell.angle_alpha   90.00
_cell.angle_beta   90.00
_cell.angle_gamma   90.00
#
_symmetry.space_group_name_H-M   'P 1'
#
loop_
_entity.id
_entity.type
_entity.pdbx_description
1 polymer ?
#
loop_
_entity_poly.entity_id
_entity_poly.type
_entity_poly.pdbx_seq_one_letter_code
_entity_poly.pdbx_strand_id
1 'polypeptide(L)'
;MTVSNWFLDMLFPKHCAGCGKGGGYVCEECEIGMWEEEQICPGCVRASRYGLKHVYCTEKSPLTGVTCLWAYEGIARKLIASGKYKFYYDYLRELTINSCPITVRPEFTQFREFI
;
A
#
# COMPACT_ATOMS: atom_id res chain seq x y z
N MET A 1 -4.69 -12.82 12.44
CA MET A 1 -4.36 -14.17 12.92
C MET A 1 -4.61 -15.15 11.78
N THR A 2 -3.56 -15.63 11.10
CA THR A 2 -3.71 -16.60 10.00
C THR A 2 -3.64 -18.00 10.60
N VAL A 3 -4.75 -18.72 10.63
CA VAL A 3 -4.72 -20.18 10.85
C VAL A 3 -4.04 -20.76 9.61
N SER A 4 -2.77 -21.15 9.71
CA SER A 4 -2.03 -21.71 8.57
C SER A 4 -2.57 -23.10 8.29
N ASN A 5 -3.44 -23.21 7.29
CA ASN A 5 -3.85 -24.51 6.78
C ASN A 5 -2.78 -24.95 5.79
N TRP A 6 -1.71 -25.57 6.29
CA TRP A 6 -0.53 -26.00 5.50
C TRP A 6 -0.92 -26.76 4.21
N PHE A 7 -2.02 -27.50 4.25
CA PHE A 7 -2.60 -28.17 3.10
C PHE A 7 -3.07 -27.22 1.99
N LEU A 8 -3.73 -26.12 2.35
CA LEU A 8 -4.16 -25.09 1.38
C LEU A 8 -2.96 -24.34 0.81
N ASP A 9 -1.94 -24.07 1.62
CA ASP A 9 -0.72 -23.41 1.13
C ASP A 9 0.06 -24.28 0.13
N MET A 10 -0.06 -25.62 0.23
CA MET A 10 0.51 -26.56 -0.73
C MET A 10 -0.30 -26.65 -2.03
N LEU A 11 -1.64 -26.59 -1.94
CA LEU A 11 -2.53 -26.63 -3.12
C LEU A 11 -2.62 -25.29 -3.85
N PHE A 12 -2.48 -24.18 -3.12
CA PHE A 12 -2.59 -22.81 -3.61
C PHE A 12 -1.36 -21.99 -3.18
N PRO A 13 -0.17 -22.32 -3.72
CA PRO A 13 1.04 -21.59 -3.39
C PRO A 13 0.92 -20.13 -3.78
N LYS A 14 1.55 -19.26 -2.99
CA LYS A 14 1.61 -17.83 -3.28
C LYS A 14 2.53 -17.58 -4.47
N HIS A 15 2.02 -16.82 -5.43
CA HIS A 15 2.75 -16.40 -6.62
C HIS A 15 2.79 -14.88 -6.72
N CYS A 16 3.92 -14.36 -7.17
CA CYS A 16 4.10 -12.94 -7.41
C CYS A 16 3.11 -12.46 -8.49
N ALA A 17 2.36 -11.40 -8.20
CA ALA A 17 1.37 -10.83 -9.13
C ALA A 17 2.01 -10.17 -10.36
N GLY A 18 3.32 -9.90 -10.32
CA GLY A 18 4.09 -9.33 -11.42
C GLY A 18 4.65 -10.38 -12.38
N CYS A 19 5.48 -11.29 -11.85
CA CYS A 19 6.27 -12.25 -12.63
C CYS A 19 5.88 -13.73 -12.44
N GLY A 20 5.00 -14.05 -11.49
CA GLY A 20 4.56 -15.42 -11.21
C GLY A 20 5.53 -16.29 -10.39
N LYS A 21 6.72 -15.77 -10.03
CA LYS A 21 7.67 -16.48 -9.15
C LYS A 21 7.00 -16.85 -7.82
N GLY A 22 7.29 -18.05 -7.33
CA GLY A 22 6.76 -18.54 -6.05
C GLY A 22 7.45 -17.88 -4.85
N GLY A 23 6.71 -17.76 -3.74
CA GLY A 23 7.23 -17.28 -2.45
C GLY A 23 6.31 -16.26 -1.80
N GLY A 24 6.16 -15.08 -2.42
CA GLY A 24 5.32 -13.97 -1.95
C GLY A 24 4.42 -13.43 -3.05
N TYR A 25 3.49 -12.53 -2.69
CA TYR A 25 2.65 -11.85 -3.69
C TYR A 25 3.40 -10.75 -4.45
N VAL A 26 4.50 -10.27 -3.87
CA VAL A 26 5.50 -9.42 -4.51
C VAL A 26 6.87 -10.05 -4.28
N CYS A 27 7.63 -10.29 -5.35
CA CYS A 27 9.03 -10.71 -5.24
C CYS A 27 9.95 -9.50 -5.26
N GLU A 28 11.16 -9.64 -4.72
CA GLU A 28 12.17 -8.56 -4.66
C GLU A 28 12.39 -7.86 -6.01
N GLU A 29 12.44 -8.60 -7.13
CA GLU A 29 12.60 -8.01 -8.46
C GLU A 29 11.41 -7.12 -8.89
N CYS A 30 10.19 -7.47 -8.47
CA CYS A 30 9.00 -6.67 -8.78
C CYS A 30 8.79 -5.54 -7.78
N GLU A 31 9.35 -5.66 -6.57
CA GLU A 31 9.34 -4.62 -5.55
C GLU A 31 10.18 -3.42 -5.96
N ILE A 32 11.28 -3.61 -6.69
CA ILE A 32 12.12 -2.51 -7.23
C ILE A 32 11.31 -1.51 -8.07
N GLY A 33 10.23 -1.96 -8.71
CA GLY A 33 9.34 -1.09 -9.50
C GLY A 33 8.25 -0.38 -8.68
N MET A 34 8.18 -0.61 -7.36
CA MET A 34 7.24 0.06 -6.47
C MET A 34 7.89 1.29 -5.86
N TRP A 35 7.61 2.44 -6.48
CA TRP A 35 8.04 3.73 -5.95
C TRP A 35 7.07 4.22 -4.89
N GLU A 36 7.60 4.76 -3.80
CA GLU A 36 6.83 5.53 -2.84
C GLU A 36 6.41 6.86 -3.49
N GLU A 37 5.17 7.28 -3.24
CA GLU A 37 4.64 8.54 -3.78
C GLU A 37 4.84 9.67 -2.77
N GLU A 38 4.99 10.90 -3.28
CA GLU A 38 5.07 12.07 -2.41
C GLU A 38 3.78 12.27 -1.61
N GLN A 39 3.93 12.70 -0.36
CA GLN A 39 2.78 13.04 0.47
C GLN A 39 2.17 14.37 0.02
N ILE A 40 0.85 14.39 -0.15
CA ILE A 40 0.11 15.55 -0.67
C ILE A 40 -0.94 16.07 0.30
N CYS A 41 -1.30 17.35 0.17
CA CYS A 41 -2.43 17.93 0.88
C CYS A 41 -3.76 17.58 0.18
N PRO A 42 -4.78 17.04 0.88
CA PRO A 42 -6.05 16.64 0.27
C PRO A 42 -6.88 17.82 -0.27
N GLY A 43 -6.58 19.06 0.14
CA GLY A 43 -7.32 20.25 -0.31
C GLY A 43 -6.74 20.94 -1.54
N CYS A 44 -5.43 20.84 -1.78
CA CYS A 44 -4.77 21.54 -2.89
C CYS A 44 -3.85 20.67 -3.74
N VAL A 45 -3.65 19.40 -3.36
CA VAL A 45 -2.85 18.40 -4.08
C VAL A 45 -1.37 18.81 -4.24
N ARG A 46 -0.90 19.78 -3.44
CA ARG A 46 0.52 20.14 -3.35
C ARG A 46 1.20 19.29 -2.28
N ALA A 47 2.52 19.14 -2.41
CA ALA A 47 3.35 18.48 -1.41
C ALA A 47 3.02 19.00 0.00
N SER A 48 2.87 18.07 0.95
CA SER A 48 2.55 18.38 2.33
C SER A 48 3.32 17.50 3.28
N ARG A 49 3.73 18.09 4.41
CA ARG A 49 4.42 17.35 5.45
C ARG A 49 3.51 16.27 6.02
N TYR A 50 3.93 15.01 5.88
CA TYR A 50 3.19 13.83 6.35
C TYR A 50 1.78 13.68 5.75
N GLY A 51 1.52 14.36 4.63
CA GLY A 51 0.23 14.30 3.95
C GLY A 51 -0.89 15.07 4.65
N LEU A 52 -0.53 15.93 5.61
CA LEU A 52 -1.48 16.72 6.37
C LEU A 52 -2.15 17.78 5.49
N LYS A 53 -3.35 18.20 5.86
CA LYS A 53 -3.97 19.36 5.23
C LYS A 53 -3.23 20.63 5.67
N HIS A 54 -2.89 21.47 4.70
CA HIS A 54 -2.37 22.81 4.98
C HIS A 54 -3.37 23.64 5.80
N VAL A 55 -2.87 24.48 6.70
CA VAL A 55 -3.69 25.37 7.54
C VAL A 55 -4.58 26.30 6.70
N TYR A 56 -4.12 26.72 5.52
CA TYR A 56 -4.89 27.57 4.60
C TYR A 56 -5.84 26.79 3.67
N CYS A 57 -5.87 25.45 3.74
CA CYS A 57 -6.73 24.59 2.91
C CYS A 57 -7.99 24.11 3.64
N THR A 58 -8.32 24.67 4.80
CA THR A 58 -9.41 24.24 5.69
C THR A 58 -10.75 24.09 4.97
N GLU A 59 -11.12 25.05 4.14
CA GLU A 59 -12.40 25.07 3.43
C GLU A 59 -12.43 24.20 2.16
N LYS A 60 -11.26 23.73 1.70
CA LYS A 60 -11.14 23.01 0.42
C LYS A 60 -11.42 21.51 0.53
N SER A 61 -11.25 20.95 1.72
CA SER A 61 -11.48 19.52 1.96
C SER A 61 -11.87 19.27 3.42
N PRO A 62 -12.87 18.40 3.69
CA PRO A 62 -13.20 17.98 5.04
C PRO A 62 -12.14 17.07 5.65
N LEU A 63 -11.23 16.49 4.85
CA LEU A 63 -10.20 15.57 5.31
C LEU A 63 -9.12 16.30 6.13
N THR A 64 -8.59 15.63 7.16
CA THR A 64 -7.47 16.15 7.97
C THR A 64 -6.12 15.91 7.29
N GLY A 65 -6.01 14.84 6.53
CA GLY A 65 -4.80 14.46 5.79
C GLY A 65 -5.08 13.27 4.88
N VAL A 66 -4.09 12.91 4.06
CA VAL A 66 -4.07 11.72 3.22
C VAL A 66 -2.68 11.11 3.26
N THR A 67 -2.60 9.79 3.36
CA THR A 67 -1.32 9.07 3.32
C THR A 67 -1.17 8.39 1.97
N CYS A 68 -0.12 8.74 1.24
CA CYS A 68 0.24 8.10 -0.02
C CYS A 68 1.29 7.02 0.23
N LEU A 69 0.95 5.74 0.04
CA LEU A 69 1.91 4.65 0.25
C LEU A 69 2.75 4.37 -1.01
N TRP A 70 2.07 4.23 -2.13
CA TRP A 70 2.66 3.75 -3.39
C TRP A 70 2.21 4.62 -4.55
N ALA A 71 3.11 4.84 -5.51
CA ALA A 71 2.76 5.35 -6.82
C ALA A 71 1.80 4.38 -7.51
N TYR A 72 0.77 4.90 -8.18
CA TYR A 72 -0.25 4.08 -8.83
C TYR A 72 0.20 3.51 -10.19
N GLU A 73 1.32 2.79 -10.17
CA GLU A 73 1.99 2.25 -11.35
C GLU A 73 2.43 0.79 -11.15
N GLY A 74 2.97 0.19 -12.21
CA GLY A 74 3.62 -1.12 -12.15
C GLY A 74 2.79 -2.22 -11.46
N ILE A 75 3.43 -2.91 -10.50
CA ILE A 75 2.80 -3.99 -9.74
C ILE A 75 1.80 -3.47 -8.68
N ALA A 76 2.05 -2.30 -8.08
CA ALA A 76 1.15 -1.70 -7.09
C ALA A 76 -0.25 -1.47 -7.69
N ARG A 77 -0.32 -0.91 -8.90
CA ARG A 77 -1.59 -0.75 -9.63
C ARG A 77 -2.31 -2.08 -9.86
N LYS A 78 -1.58 -3.13 -10.26
CA LYS A 78 -2.16 -4.47 -10.50
C LYS A 78 -2.73 -5.08 -9.22
N LEU A 79 -2.00 -4.96 -8.12
CA LEU A 79 -2.41 -5.46 -6.80
C LEU A 79 -3.65 -4.72 -6.28
N ILE A 80 -3.65 -3.39 -6.35
CA ILE A 80 -4.80 -2.56 -5.95
C ILE A 80 -6.05 -2.91 -6.78
N ALA A 81 -5.91 -2.98 -8.11
CA ALA A 81 -7.02 -3.33 -9.00
C ALA A 81 -7.54 -4.75 -8.73
N SER A 82 -6.65 -5.71 -8.50
CA SER A 82 -7.02 -7.09 -8.19
C SER A 82 -7.72 -7.21 -6.83
N GLY A 83 -7.25 -6.48 -5.82
CA GLY A 83 -7.93 -6.41 -4.53
C GLY A 83 -9.34 -5.79 -4.64
N LYS A 84 -9.45 -4.65 -5.33
CA LYS A 84 -10.71 -3.91 -5.46
C LYS A 84 -11.77 -4.63 -6.30
N TYR A 85 -11.38 -5.21 -7.43
CA TYR A 85 -12.34 -5.71 -8.44
C TYR A 85 -12.43 -7.24 -8.52
N LYS A 86 -11.42 -7.96 -8.04
CA LYS A 86 -11.37 -9.42 -8.06
C LYS A 86 -11.35 -10.04 -6.65
N PHE A 87 -11.48 -9.22 -5.61
CA PHE A 87 -11.57 -9.64 -4.20
C PHE A 87 -10.33 -10.37 -3.69
N TYR A 88 -9.15 -10.14 -4.28
CA TYR A 88 -7.87 -10.64 -3.77
C TYR A 88 -7.38 -9.77 -2.60
N TYR A 89 -8.03 -9.85 -1.45
CA TYR A 89 -7.72 -9.02 -0.29
C TYR A 89 -6.32 -9.24 0.28
N ASP A 90 -5.77 -10.45 0.14
CA ASP A 90 -4.40 -10.76 0.56
C ASP A 90 -3.35 -9.90 -0.16
N TYR A 91 -3.62 -9.47 -1.40
CA TYR A 91 -2.73 -8.58 -2.15
C TYR A 91 -2.67 -7.19 -1.52
N LEU A 92 -3.80 -6.70 -1.00
CA LEU A 92 -3.85 -5.40 -0.32
C LEU A 92 -3.11 -5.46 1.01
N ARG A 93 -3.21 -6.59 1.72
CA ARG A 93 -2.47 -6.82 2.97
C ARG A 93 -0.95 -6.86 2.75
N GLU A 94 -0.51 -7.48 1.65
CA GLU A 94 0.90 -7.49 1.26
C GLU A 94 1.42 -6.06 1.08
N LEU A 95 0.70 -5.25 0.31
CA LEU A 95 1.05 -3.87 0.01
C LEU A 95 1.12 -2.96 1.23
N THR A 96 0.30 -3.20 2.25
CA THR A 96 0.26 -2.34 3.44
C THR A 96 1.25 -2.79 4.50
N ILE A 97 1.30 -4.08 4.84
CA ILE A 97 2.03 -4.55 6.03
C ILE A 97 3.46 -5.02 5.69
N ASN A 98 3.62 -5.73 4.57
CA ASN A 98 4.84 -6.48 4.31
C ASN A 98 5.85 -5.71 3.46
N SER A 99 5.39 -4.90 2.51
CA SER A 99 6.29 -4.19 1.58
C SER A 99 6.63 -2.76 2.01
N CYS A 100 5.87 -2.13 2.91
CA CYS A 100 6.14 -0.76 3.34
C CYS A 100 6.80 -0.75 4.73
N PRO A 101 7.96 -0.12 4.93
CA PRO A 101 8.57 0.08 6.25
C PRO A 101 7.85 1.19 7.03
N ILE A 102 6.52 1.07 7.19
CA ILE A 102 5.65 2.01 7.92
C ILE A 102 6.16 2.21 9.36
N THR A 103 6.78 1.18 9.93
CA THR A 103 7.30 1.15 11.29
C THR A 103 8.65 1.88 11.46
N VAL A 104 9.35 2.19 10.38
CA VAL A 104 10.68 2.83 10.45
C VAL A 104 10.60 4.33 10.18
N ARG A 105 9.60 4.77 9.41
CA ARG A 105 9.55 6.14 8.89
C ARG A 105 8.56 7.05 9.62
N PRO A 106 8.95 8.29 9.96
CA PRO A 106 8.09 9.21 10.70
C PRO A 106 6.95 9.78 9.84
N GLU A 107 7.05 9.76 8.51
CA GLU A 107 5.99 10.29 7.65
C GLU A 107 4.68 9.50 7.77
N PHE A 108 4.78 8.22 8.11
CA PHE A 108 3.65 7.32 8.25
C PHE A 108 3.17 7.18 9.70
N THR A 109 3.62 8.04 10.62
CA THR A 109 3.29 7.91 12.05
C THR A 109 1.78 7.92 12.29
N GLN A 110 1.04 8.79 11.59
CA GLN A 110 -0.43 8.84 11.71
C GLN A 110 -1.11 7.63 11.07
N PHE A 111 -0.51 7.06 10.03
CA PHE A 111 -1.07 5.88 9.36
C PHE A 111 -1.03 4.64 10.26
N ARG A 112 -0.10 4.58 11.22
CA ARG A 112 -0.03 3.50 12.21
C ARG A 112 -1.27 3.40 13.10
N GLU A 113 -2.04 4.47 13.26
CA GLU A 113 -3.28 4.44 14.05
C GLU A 113 -4.38 3.60 13.39
N PHE A 114 -4.25 3.30 12.09
CA PHE A 114 -5.26 2.61 11.28
C PHE A 114 -4.92 1.15 10.93
N ILE A 115 -3.75 0.65 11.33
CA ILE A 115 -3.28 -0.73 11.11
C ILE A 115 -3.38 -1.51 12.42
#